data_AF-A0A5E4IG75-F1
#
_entry.id   AF-A0A5E4IG75-F1
#
_cell.length_a   1.000
_cell.length_b   1.000
_cell.length_c   1.000
_cell.angle_alpha   90.00
_cell.angle_beta   90.00
_cell.angle_gamma   90.00
#
_symmetry.space_group_name_H-M   'P 1'
#
loop_
_entity.id
_entity.type
_entity.pdbx_description
1 polymer ?
#
loop_
_entity_poly.entity_id
_entity_poly.type
_entity_poly.pdbx_seq_one_letter_code
_entity_poly.pdbx_strand_id
1 'polypeptide(L)'
;MLDHIVVVGDADVSEETISIKVQDQIETDSDPGKITVVLANRLKKGYTTAWPPQTTPMKVIIKNWVYDNDAERALAGGHGEETYLVAYGHVTDISRNHEEITVTGECDLGHLADAIGQNYDSSTKYMNPKVSEVLQDVLELHKDLAFQLHYYAQDLVIKGGKKYNSDETFQDVLEDLRSDVGAVYYFSEDGVLQFRDPTAVGDTYELDPYVTNPDDTSSIMGYRNKVTVIGSQSKSLYAPTTPGSDSIHATAQDDESIDELGVLAAPTDRALHCKTIEDCQKRADLLLNFYKLFKNALTKPKVAGIIPPLHSMVSYSVSIPISETEVSSGIMTGTVVGRSIDYSIDGLETELTVAPGVADMEEYIGDEEIADFIKTFGEDEE
;
A
#
# COMPACT_ATOMS: atom_id res chain seq x y z
N MET A 1 -15.39 -17.04 -24.55
CA MET A 1 -15.07 -17.26 -23.13
C MET A 1 -14.83 -15.87 -22.56
N LEU A 2 -15.45 -15.52 -21.43
CA LEU A 2 -15.19 -14.23 -20.81
C LEU A 2 -13.80 -14.27 -20.18
N ASP A 3 -13.02 -13.24 -20.46
CA ASP A 3 -11.68 -12.91 -19.94
C ASP A 3 -11.77 -12.07 -18.66
N HIS A 4 -12.94 -11.98 -18.04
CA HIS A 4 -13.16 -11.28 -16.78
C HIS A 4 -14.36 -11.89 -16.03
N ILE A 5 -14.37 -11.67 -14.71
CA ILE A 5 -15.49 -11.96 -13.82
C ILE A 5 -15.70 -10.73 -12.93
N VAL A 6 -16.91 -10.18 -12.94
CA VAL A 6 -17.31 -9.08 -12.07
C VAL A 6 -18.53 -9.48 -11.26
N VAL A 7 -18.40 -9.43 -9.94
CA VAL A 7 -19.47 -9.73 -8.98
C VAL A 7 -19.75 -8.50 -8.14
N VAL A 8 -21.03 -8.10 -8.06
CA VAL A 8 -21.50 -7.00 -7.21
C VAL A 8 -22.61 -7.51 -6.30
N GLY A 9 -22.35 -7.56 -5.00
CA GLY A 9 -23.15 -8.28 -4.02
C GLY A 9 -23.25 -9.76 -4.41
N ASP A 10 -24.47 -10.26 -4.55
CA ASP A 10 -24.75 -11.64 -4.99
C ASP A 10 -24.94 -11.78 -6.51
N ALA A 11 -24.72 -10.70 -7.29
CA ALA A 11 -24.98 -10.68 -8.72
C ALA A 11 -23.68 -10.75 -9.53
N ASP A 12 -23.57 -11.78 -10.37
CA ASP A 12 -22.59 -11.82 -11.47
C ASP A 12 -23.08 -10.92 -12.60
N VAL A 13 -22.28 -9.90 -12.94
CA VAL A 13 -22.58 -8.89 -13.97
C VAL A 13 -21.60 -8.93 -15.14
N SER A 14 -20.81 -10.01 -15.25
CA SER A 14 -19.72 -10.12 -16.22
C SER A 14 -20.20 -10.02 -17.67
N GLU A 15 -21.39 -10.52 -18.00
CA GLU A 15 -21.93 -10.41 -19.37
C GLU A 15 -22.35 -8.99 -19.75
N GLU A 16 -22.57 -8.12 -18.75
CA GLU A 16 -22.95 -6.73 -18.97
C GLU A 16 -21.76 -5.77 -18.90
N THR A 17 -20.59 -6.20 -18.42
CA THR A 17 -19.40 -5.36 -18.28
C THR A 17 -18.89 -4.87 -19.64
N ILE A 18 -18.75 -3.55 -19.76
CA ILE A 18 -18.17 -2.84 -20.91
C ILE A 18 -16.71 -2.50 -20.64
N SER A 19 -16.43 -1.98 -19.45
CA SER A 19 -15.08 -1.61 -19.04
C SER A 19 -14.92 -1.66 -17.53
N ILE A 20 -13.66 -1.84 -17.12
CA ILE A 20 -13.22 -1.90 -15.74
C ILE A 20 -12.04 -0.94 -15.62
N LYS A 21 -12.08 -0.08 -14.61
CA LYS A 21 -10.94 0.75 -14.20
C LYS A 21 -10.67 0.56 -12.72
N VAL A 22 -9.42 0.29 -12.37
CA VAL A 22 -8.99 0.17 -10.98
C VAL A 22 -7.79 1.08 -10.75
N GLN A 23 -7.79 1.83 -9.67
CA GLN A 23 -6.68 2.69 -9.26
C GLN A 23 -6.36 2.40 -7.80
N ASP A 24 -5.20 1.81 -7.54
CA ASP A 24 -4.74 1.52 -6.18
C ASP A 24 -3.33 2.06 -5.97
N GLN A 25 -3.01 2.38 -4.71
CA GLN A 25 -1.70 2.88 -4.31
C GLN A 25 -1.39 2.51 -2.86
N ILE A 26 -0.11 2.29 -2.60
CA ILE A 26 0.47 2.21 -1.26
C ILE A 26 0.78 3.63 -0.83
N GLU A 27 0.14 4.06 0.25
CA GLU A 27 0.20 5.38 0.91
C GLU A 27 1.01 6.51 0.26
N THR A 28 0.30 7.61 -0.03
CA THR A 28 0.79 8.97 0.28
C THR A 28 -0.22 9.87 0.99
N ASP A 29 -1.55 9.70 0.85
CA ASP A 29 -2.53 10.68 1.37
C ASP A 29 -3.91 10.11 1.80
N SER A 30 -3.98 8.86 2.29
CA SER A 30 -5.24 8.24 2.80
C SER A 30 -6.40 8.18 1.77
N ASP A 31 -6.10 8.28 0.47
CA ASP A 31 -7.09 8.13 -0.61
C ASP A 31 -7.30 6.62 -0.89
N PRO A 32 -8.52 6.08 -0.67
CA PRO A 32 -8.81 4.69 -0.91
C PRO A 32 -8.67 4.34 -2.39
N GLY A 33 -8.26 3.10 -2.67
CA GLY A 33 -8.25 2.54 -4.01
C GLY A 33 -9.65 2.59 -4.62
N LYS A 34 -9.75 2.98 -5.90
CA LYS A 34 -11.00 3.24 -6.62
C LYS A 34 -11.25 2.18 -7.67
N ILE A 35 -12.46 1.66 -7.68
CA ILE A 35 -12.93 0.65 -8.63
C ILE A 35 -14.10 1.27 -9.40
N THR A 36 -14.03 1.27 -10.73
CA THR A 36 -15.11 1.73 -11.60
C THR A 36 -15.44 0.65 -12.60
N VAL A 37 -16.68 0.17 -12.59
CA VAL A 37 -17.19 -0.80 -13.56
C VAL A 37 -18.31 -0.14 -14.36
N VAL A 38 -18.21 -0.16 -15.68
CA VAL A 38 -19.26 0.31 -16.59
C VAL A 38 -20.00 -0.90 -17.14
N LEU A 39 -21.32 -0.92 -16.98
CA LEU A 39 -22.21 -1.98 -17.44
C LEU A 39 -23.13 -1.47 -18.55
N ALA A 40 -23.44 -2.33 -19.52
CA ALA A 40 -24.42 -2.06 -20.55
C ALA A 40 -25.86 -2.11 -20.00
N ASN A 41 -26.62 -1.03 -20.13
CA ASN A 41 -28.00 -0.92 -19.65
C ASN A 41 -29.04 -1.56 -20.60
N ARG A 42 -28.74 -2.75 -21.15
CA ARG A 42 -29.54 -3.41 -22.20
C ARG A 42 -30.94 -3.79 -21.74
N LEU A 43 -31.08 -4.17 -20.48
CA LEU A 43 -32.31 -4.72 -19.91
C LEU A 43 -33.08 -3.75 -19.02
N LYS A 44 -32.63 -2.49 -18.94
CA LYS A 44 -33.18 -1.47 -18.01
C LYS A 44 -33.27 -1.96 -16.55
N LYS A 45 -32.45 -2.93 -16.15
CA LYS A 45 -32.47 -3.55 -14.82
C LYS A 45 -32.34 -2.48 -13.74
N GLY A 46 -33.14 -2.63 -12.68
CA GLY A 46 -33.17 -1.71 -11.54
C GLY A 46 -32.11 -2.09 -10.50
N TYR A 47 -30.83 -1.97 -10.84
CA TYR A 47 -29.74 -2.34 -9.92
C TYR A 47 -29.52 -1.32 -8.78
N THR A 48 -29.88 -0.05 -9.00
CA THR A 48 -29.67 1.05 -8.04
C THR A 48 -30.37 0.86 -6.69
N THR A 49 -31.40 0.02 -6.61
CA THR A 49 -32.08 -0.32 -5.35
C THR A 49 -31.62 -1.66 -4.75
N ALA A 50 -30.85 -2.45 -5.50
CA ALA A 50 -30.40 -3.78 -5.11
C ALA A 50 -29.00 -3.79 -4.48
N TRP A 51 -28.22 -2.74 -4.71
CA TRP A 51 -26.85 -2.60 -4.23
C TRP A 51 -26.73 -1.36 -3.34
N PRO A 52 -27.11 -1.46 -2.05
CA PRO A 52 -26.91 -0.37 -1.11
C PRO A 52 -25.41 0.01 -1.03
N PRO A 53 -25.05 1.30 -1.12
CA PRO A 53 -23.69 1.75 -0.94
C PRO A 53 -23.10 1.35 0.42
N GLN A 54 -21.76 1.31 0.49
CA GLN A 54 -20.93 1.04 1.67
C GLN A 54 -21.11 -0.35 2.31
N THR A 55 -22.03 -1.17 1.80
CA THR A 55 -22.37 -2.48 2.36
C THR A 55 -22.43 -3.58 1.32
N THR A 56 -22.51 -3.22 0.04
CA THR A 56 -22.49 -4.19 -1.06
C THR A 56 -21.05 -4.45 -1.49
N PRO A 57 -20.51 -5.67 -1.30
CA PRO A 57 -19.17 -5.99 -1.76
C PRO A 57 -19.11 -6.03 -3.29
N MET A 58 -17.94 -5.76 -3.83
CA MET A 58 -17.65 -5.84 -5.25
C MET A 58 -16.29 -6.52 -5.43
N LYS A 59 -16.25 -7.48 -6.36
CA LYS A 59 -15.05 -8.25 -6.68
C LYS A 59 -14.83 -8.28 -8.19
N VAL A 60 -13.58 -8.02 -8.59
CA VAL A 60 -13.16 -7.99 -9.99
C VAL A 60 -12.01 -8.95 -10.20
N ILE A 61 -12.17 -9.86 -11.16
CA ILE A 61 -11.15 -10.82 -11.59
C ILE A 61 -10.95 -10.65 -13.09
N ILE A 62 -9.71 -10.59 -13.55
CA ILE A 62 -9.36 -10.58 -14.97
C ILE A 62 -8.57 -11.85 -15.29
N LYS A 63 -8.86 -12.45 -16.44
CA LYS A 63 -8.23 -13.66 -16.96
C LYS A 63 -7.53 -13.32 -18.26
N ASN A 64 -6.20 -13.39 -18.29
CA ASN A 64 -5.45 -13.15 -19.51
C ASN A 64 -4.85 -14.45 -20.08
N TRP A 65 -4.80 -14.52 -21.40
CA TRP A 65 -4.17 -15.63 -22.12
C TRP A 65 -2.71 -15.25 -22.41
N VAL A 66 -1.78 -15.96 -21.79
CA VAL A 66 -0.37 -15.54 -21.70
C VAL A 66 0.50 -16.10 -22.84
N TYR A 67 0.04 -17.15 -23.55
CA TYR A 67 0.88 -17.85 -24.54
C TYR A 67 0.24 -17.94 -25.92
N ASP A 68 0.95 -17.43 -26.94
CA ASP A 68 0.53 -17.44 -28.34
C ASP A 68 0.69 -18.82 -29.01
N ASN A 69 1.47 -19.73 -28.43
CA ASN A 69 1.68 -21.06 -29.00
C ASN A 69 1.64 -22.21 -27.97
N ASP A 70 1.24 -23.38 -28.47
CA ASP A 70 1.05 -24.61 -27.68
C ASP A 70 2.35 -25.14 -27.04
N ALA A 71 3.51 -24.74 -27.55
CA ALA A 71 4.82 -25.19 -27.04
C ALA A 71 5.22 -24.42 -25.76
N GLU A 72 5.00 -23.10 -25.73
CA GLU A 72 5.20 -22.27 -24.55
C GLU A 72 4.20 -22.61 -23.44
N ARG A 73 2.93 -22.87 -23.81
CA ARG A 73 1.91 -23.37 -22.88
C ARG A 73 2.31 -24.71 -22.24
N ALA A 74 2.92 -25.60 -23.01
CA ALA A 74 3.37 -26.90 -22.50
C ALA A 74 4.60 -26.78 -21.57
N LEU A 75 5.47 -25.80 -21.79
CA LEU A 75 6.62 -25.49 -20.94
C LEU A 75 6.19 -24.86 -19.61
N ALA A 76 5.14 -24.05 -19.61
CA ALA A 76 4.54 -23.43 -18.42
C ALA A 76 3.60 -24.38 -17.63
N GLY A 77 3.76 -25.69 -17.76
CA GLY A 77 2.97 -26.68 -17.01
C GLY A 77 1.54 -26.89 -17.53
N GLY A 78 1.20 -26.39 -18.71
CA GLY A 78 -0.12 -26.54 -19.33
C GLY A 78 -1.12 -25.42 -19.00
N HIS A 79 -0.72 -24.42 -18.20
CA HIS A 79 -1.53 -23.26 -17.89
C HIS A 79 -1.52 -22.28 -19.07
N GLY A 80 -2.63 -22.16 -19.79
CA GLY A 80 -2.81 -21.21 -20.91
C GLY A 80 -3.48 -19.89 -20.53
N GLU A 81 -3.96 -19.80 -19.28
CA GLU A 81 -4.75 -18.70 -18.74
C GLU A 81 -4.17 -18.33 -17.37
N GLU A 82 -3.86 -17.06 -17.17
CA GLU A 82 -3.47 -16.48 -15.89
C GLU A 82 -4.63 -15.68 -15.33
N THR A 83 -4.91 -15.85 -14.04
CA THR A 83 -6.06 -15.22 -13.36
C THR A 83 -5.56 -14.22 -12.34
N TYR A 84 -5.92 -12.96 -12.52
CA TYR A 84 -5.60 -11.88 -11.60
C TYR A 84 -6.84 -11.51 -10.80
N LEU A 85 -6.76 -11.62 -9.48
CA LEU A 85 -7.69 -10.91 -8.61
C LEU A 85 -7.27 -9.44 -8.64
N VAL A 86 -8.12 -8.59 -9.21
CA VAL A 86 -7.73 -7.22 -9.51
C VAL A 86 -8.10 -6.30 -8.37
N ALA A 87 -9.32 -6.43 -7.87
CA ALA A 87 -9.78 -5.59 -6.78
C ALA A 87 -10.91 -6.26 -6.00
N TYR A 88 -10.94 -5.92 -4.71
CA TYR A 88 -12.04 -6.17 -3.78
C TYR A 88 -12.35 -4.88 -3.03
N GLY A 89 -13.63 -4.61 -2.79
CA GLY A 89 -14.06 -3.45 -2.02
C GLY A 89 -15.57 -3.38 -1.93
N HIS A 90 -16.09 -2.19 -1.63
CA HIS A 90 -17.53 -1.96 -1.47
C HIS A 90 -18.02 -0.87 -2.43
N VAL A 91 -19.25 -1.04 -2.92
CA VAL A 91 -19.91 -0.07 -3.79
C VAL A 91 -20.09 1.24 -3.05
N THR A 92 -19.68 2.37 -3.62
CA THR A 92 -19.82 3.71 -3.02
C THR A 92 -20.85 4.57 -3.73
N ASP A 93 -20.97 4.43 -5.05
CA ASP A 93 -21.95 5.15 -5.86
C ASP A 93 -22.41 4.33 -7.06
N ILE A 94 -23.64 4.58 -7.51
CA ILE A 94 -24.19 3.98 -8.72
C ILE A 94 -24.88 5.08 -9.52
N SER A 95 -24.30 5.40 -10.67
CA SER A 95 -24.91 6.33 -11.61
C SER A 95 -25.47 5.59 -12.83
N ARG A 96 -26.56 6.12 -13.39
CA ARG A 96 -27.26 5.48 -14.51
C ARG A 96 -27.65 6.50 -15.56
N ASN A 97 -27.36 6.14 -16.81
CA ASN A 97 -27.92 6.80 -17.97
C ASN A 97 -28.76 5.81 -18.80
N HIS A 98 -29.16 6.20 -20.02
CA HIS A 98 -30.04 5.40 -20.88
C HIS A 98 -29.35 4.20 -21.55
N GLU A 99 -28.02 4.21 -21.64
CA GLU A 99 -27.20 3.20 -22.32
C GLU A 99 -26.31 2.42 -21.36
N GLU A 100 -25.94 3.03 -20.23
CA GLU A 100 -24.90 2.55 -19.31
C GLU A 100 -25.31 2.72 -17.84
N ILE A 101 -24.70 1.88 -17.00
CA ILE A 101 -24.72 1.97 -15.54
C ILE A 101 -23.26 1.98 -15.09
N THR A 102 -22.85 3.00 -14.34
CA THR A 102 -21.52 3.08 -13.75
C THR A 102 -21.63 2.74 -12.28
N VAL A 103 -20.95 1.66 -11.87
CA VAL A 103 -20.81 1.25 -10.49
C VAL A 103 -19.42 1.67 -10.03
N THR A 104 -19.37 2.54 -9.02
CA THR A 104 -18.14 2.95 -8.36
C THR A 104 -18.04 2.24 -7.03
N GLY A 105 -16.84 1.79 -6.68
CA GLY A 105 -16.53 1.27 -5.36
C GLY A 105 -15.15 1.68 -4.91
N GLU A 106 -14.89 1.45 -3.63
CA GLU A 106 -13.64 1.78 -2.98
C GLU A 106 -13.15 0.57 -2.20
N CYS A 107 -11.83 0.45 -2.05
CA CYS A 107 -11.26 -0.54 -1.15
C CYS A 107 -11.63 -0.24 0.32
N ASP A 108 -11.42 -1.22 1.17
CA ASP A 108 -11.84 -1.19 2.57
C ASP A 108 -11.12 -0.14 3.43
N LEU A 109 -10.09 0.52 2.89
CA LEU A 109 -9.46 1.68 3.53
C LEU A 109 -10.45 2.82 3.77
N GLY A 110 -11.45 2.98 2.90
CA GLY A 110 -12.50 4.00 3.08
C GLY A 110 -13.31 3.80 4.36
N HIS A 111 -13.54 2.55 4.76
CA HIS A 111 -14.24 2.21 6.01
C HIS A 111 -13.41 2.52 7.26
N LEU A 112 -12.09 2.57 7.14
CA LEU A 112 -11.22 2.92 8.27
C LEU A 112 -11.24 4.42 8.61
N ALA A 113 -11.85 5.26 7.76
CA ALA A 113 -12.08 6.67 8.08
C ALA A 113 -13.18 6.88 9.13
N ASP A 114 -13.93 5.82 9.49
CA ASP A 114 -14.92 5.89 10.56
C ASP A 114 -14.28 6.03 11.94
N ALA A 115 -15.00 6.66 12.87
CA ALA A 115 -14.57 6.79 14.26
C ALA A 115 -14.64 5.44 14.99
N ILE A 116 -13.67 5.17 15.87
CA ILE A 116 -13.62 3.94 16.70
C ILE A 116 -14.89 3.80 17.55
N GLY A 117 -15.50 4.92 17.93
CA GLY A 117 -16.81 4.96 18.60
C GLY A 117 -16.78 4.55 20.08
N GLN A 118 -15.61 4.18 20.61
CA GLN A 118 -15.37 3.94 22.03
C GLN A 118 -13.91 4.20 22.39
N ASN A 119 -13.65 4.57 23.65
CA ASN A 119 -12.28 4.74 24.12
C ASN A 119 -11.58 3.38 24.22
N TYR A 120 -10.34 3.32 23.77
CA TYR A 120 -9.48 2.14 23.82
C TYR A 120 -8.26 2.41 24.71
N ASP A 121 -7.85 1.40 25.49
CA ASP A 121 -6.65 1.47 26.33
C ASP A 121 -5.99 0.09 26.40
N SER A 122 -4.91 -0.11 25.66
CA SER A 122 -4.25 -1.43 25.59
C SER A 122 -3.63 -1.88 26.90
N SER A 123 -3.32 -0.95 27.80
CA SER A 123 -2.76 -1.27 29.12
C SER A 123 -3.75 -1.97 30.06
N THR A 124 -5.05 -1.91 29.74
CA THR A 124 -6.09 -2.59 30.52
C THR A 124 -6.18 -4.09 30.21
N LYS A 125 -5.78 -4.49 29.01
CA LYS A 125 -5.86 -5.86 28.52
C LYS A 125 -4.51 -6.57 28.57
N TYR A 126 -3.42 -5.87 28.29
CA TYR A 126 -2.07 -6.42 28.25
C TYR A 126 -1.13 -5.69 29.20
N MET A 127 -0.25 -6.45 29.86
CA MET A 127 0.79 -5.87 30.70
C MET A 127 1.91 -5.22 29.86
N ASN A 128 2.20 -5.78 28.70
CA ASN A 128 3.21 -5.33 27.73
C ASN A 128 2.65 -5.50 26.31
N PRO A 129 1.70 -4.64 25.88
CA PRO A 129 1.04 -4.79 24.58
C PRO A 129 2.05 -4.65 23.45
N LYS A 130 1.94 -5.52 22.45
CA LYS A 130 2.65 -5.38 21.18
C LYS A 130 1.83 -4.58 20.16
N VAL A 131 2.47 -4.04 19.13
CA VAL A 131 1.80 -3.27 18.08
C VAL A 131 0.78 -4.11 17.33
N SER A 132 1.13 -5.36 17.01
CA SER A 132 0.22 -6.32 16.36
C SER A 132 -1.07 -6.54 17.16
N GLU A 133 -0.93 -6.75 18.49
CA GLU A 133 -2.06 -6.95 19.41
C GLU A 133 -2.95 -5.72 19.49
N VAL A 134 -2.36 -4.52 19.58
CA VAL A 134 -3.12 -3.27 19.63
C VAL A 134 -3.88 -3.03 18.34
N LEU A 135 -3.24 -3.27 17.19
CA LEU A 135 -3.89 -3.07 15.89
C LEU A 135 -5.06 -4.03 15.70
N GLN A 136 -4.84 -5.33 15.96
CA GLN A 136 -5.88 -6.35 15.88
C GLN A 136 -7.08 -6.01 16.77
N ASP A 137 -6.82 -5.67 18.03
CA ASP A 137 -7.84 -5.27 19.00
C ASP A 137 -8.68 -4.09 18.52
N VAL A 138 -8.04 -3.07 17.97
CA VAL A 138 -8.72 -1.87 17.49
C VAL A 138 -9.56 -2.21 16.27
N LEU A 139 -9.03 -2.97 15.30
CA LEU A 139 -9.80 -3.39 14.11
C LEU A 139 -11.04 -4.22 14.48
N GLU A 140 -10.97 -5.05 15.52
CA GLU A 140 -12.11 -5.82 16.04
C GLU A 140 -13.22 -4.94 16.65
N LEU A 141 -12.95 -3.66 16.93
CA LEU A 141 -13.98 -2.72 17.38
C LEU A 141 -14.90 -2.25 16.26
N HIS A 142 -14.49 -2.46 15.00
CA HIS A 142 -15.30 -2.09 13.85
C HIS A 142 -16.52 -3.01 13.75
N LYS A 143 -17.73 -2.43 13.79
CA LYS A 143 -18.97 -3.19 13.96
C LYS A 143 -19.56 -3.72 12.66
N ASP A 144 -19.25 -3.06 11.56
CA ASP A 144 -19.94 -3.26 10.29
C ASP A 144 -19.15 -4.17 9.33
N LEU A 145 -17.85 -4.32 9.58
CA LEU A 145 -16.92 -5.12 8.78
C LEU A 145 -15.88 -5.79 9.68
N ALA A 146 -15.56 -7.03 9.36
CA ALA A 146 -14.46 -7.76 9.96
C ALA A 146 -13.25 -7.66 9.04
N PHE A 147 -12.21 -6.93 9.48
CA PHE A 147 -10.98 -6.80 8.71
C PHE A 147 -10.06 -7.99 8.99
N GLN A 148 -9.52 -8.57 7.91
CA GLN A 148 -8.41 -9.50 8.02
C GLN A 148 -7.11 -8.69 8.03
N LEU A 149 -6.20 -9.03 8.94
CA LEU A 149 -4.91 -8.36 9.09
C LEU A 149 -3.78 -9.34 8.79
N HIS A 150 -2.89 -8.92 7.88
CA HIS A 150 -1.61 -9.56 7.65
C HIS A 150 -0.50 -8.64 8.16
N TYR A 151 0.12 -9.05 9.28
CA TYR A 151 1.16 -8.27 9.96
C TYR A 151 2.55 -8.83 9.63
N TYR A 152 3.33 -8.07 8.88
CA TYR A 152 4.71 -8.39 8.46
C TYR A 152 5.69 -7.25 8.78
N ALA A 153 5.43 -6.51 9.85
CA ALA A 153 6.28 -5.42 10.33
C ALA A 153 6.99 -5.78 11.65
N GLN A 154 7.88 -4.91 12.12
CA GLN A 154 8.51 -5.08 13.42
C GLN A 154 7.48 -4.96 14.57
N ASP A 155 7.37 -6.01 15.39
CA ASP A 155 6.35 -6.05 16.44
C ASP A 155 6.87 -5.55 17.81
N LEU A 156 6.90 -4.23 17.96
CA LEU A 156 7.46 -3.57 19.14
C LEU A 156 6.53 -3.66 20.37
N VAL A 157 7.14 -3.83 21.55
CA VAL A 157 6.43 -3.72 22.84
C VAL A 157 6.22 -2.25 23.19
N ILE A 158 4.96 -1.83 23.34
CA ILE A 158 4.59 -0.46 23.65
C ILE A 158 4.60 -0.23 25.17
N LYS A 159 5.72 0.32 25.67
CA LYS A 159 5.88 0.63 27.10
C LYS A 159 4.85 1.67 27.57
N GLY A 160 3.96 1.26 28.47
CA GLY A 160 2.89 2.10 29.01
C GLY A 160 1.57 2.03 28.24
N GLY A 161 1.51 1.24 27.17
CA GLY A 161 0.33 1.06 26.32
C GLY A 161 0.00 2.25 25.41
N LYS A 162 -1.02 2.07 24.58
CA LYS A 162 -1.65 3.08 23.74
C LYS A 162 -3.06 3.35 24.25
N LYS A 163 -3.49 4.59 24.11
CA LYS A 163 -4.85 5.01 24.42
C LYS A 163 -5.38 5.79 23.25
N TYR A 164 -6.57 5.40 22.80
CA TYR A 164 -7.27 6.08 21.72
C TYR A 164 -8.64 6.52 22.21
N ASN A 165 -9.06 7.71 21.79
CA ASN A 165 -10.36 8.26 22.14
C ASN A 165 -11.43 7.81 21.14
N SER A 166 -12.69 7.87 21.55
CA SER A 166 -13.82 7.45 20.71
C SER A 166 -14.02 8.27 19.42
N ASP A 167 -13.43 9.46 19.34
CA ASP A 167 -13.47 10.38 18.21
C ASP A 167 -12.31 10.23 17.22
N GLU A 168 -11.28 9.46 17.58
CA GLU A 168 -10.22 9.09 16.65
C GLU A 168 -10.73 8.04 15.66
N THR A 169 -10.22 8.09 14.43
CA THR A 169 -10.56 7.16 13.35
C THR A 169 -9.68 5.91 13.39
N PHE A 170 -10.11 4.82 12.76
CA PHE A 170 -9.24 3.65 12.60
C PHE A 170 -7.99 3.97 11.77
N GLN A 171 -8.09 4.91 10.82
CA GLN A 171 -6.96 5.46 10.07
C GLN A 171 -5.96 6.19 10.99
N ASP A 172 -6.43 7.04 11.92
CA ASP A 172 -5.53 7.73 12.86
C ASP A 172 -4.70 6.72 13.70
N VAL A 173 -5.33 5.62 14.10
CA VAL A 173 -4.65 4.53 14.83
C VAL A 173 -3.63 3.82 13.95
N LEU A 174 -4.01 3.50 12.72
CA LEU A 174 -3.09 2.89 11.75
C LEU A 174 -1.88 3.79 11.49
N GLU A 175 -2.08 5.09 11.29
CA GLU A 175 -1.01 6.06 11.05
C GLU A 175 -0.07 6.19 12.26
N ASP A 176 -0.62 6.19 13.48
CA ASP A 176 0.15 6.23 14.73
C ASP A 176 0.99 4.96 14.91
N LEU A 177 0.38 3.78 14.77
CA LEU A 177 1.09 2.50 14.90
C LEU A 177 2.10 2.26 13.77
N ARG A 178 1.76 2.67 12.54
CA ARG A 178 2.68 2.67 11.40
C ARG A 178 3.91 3.50 11.72
N SER A 179 3.70 4.69 12.28
CA SER A 179 4.77 5.62 12.65
C SER A 179 5.69 5.09 13.75
N ASP A 180 5.20 4.21 14.63
CA ASP A 180 6.00 3.60 15.69
C ASP A 180 6.97 2.53 15.15
N VAL A 181 6.57 1.78 14.12
CA VAL A 181 7.35 0.64 13.61
C VAL A 181 7.96 0.85 12.22
N GLY A 182 7.65 1.98 11.56
CA GLY A 182 8.13 2.27 10.21
C GLY A 182 7.50 1.41 9.12
N ALA A 183 6.28 0.92 9.33
CA ALA A 183 5.59 0.09 8.36
C ALA A 183 5.04 0.89 7.17
N VAL A 184 4.60 0.18 6.15
CA VAL A 184 3.60 0.62 5.17
C VAL A 184 2.33 -0.19 5.38
N TYR A 185 1.18 0.41 5.07
CA TYR A 185 -0.07 -0.34 5.03
C TYR A 185 -0.88 -0.07 3.78
N TYR A 186 -1.63 -1.07 3.34
CA TYR A 186 -2.54 -1.02 2.19
C TYR A 186 -3.50 -2.21 2.25
N PHE A 187 -4.60 -2.16 1.50
CA PHE A 187 -5.43 -3.35 1.28
C PHE A 187 -4.92 -4.08 0.04
N SER A 188 -4.66 -5.38 0.16
CA SER A 188 -4.36 -6.23 -1.00
C SER A 188 -5.62 -6.45 -1.86
N GLU A 189 -5.39 -6.99 -3.05
CA GLU A 189 -6.38 -7.28 -4.09
C GLU A 189 -7.58 -8.10 -3.59
N ASP A 190 -7.36 -8.90 -2.54
CA ASP A 190 -8.32 -9.77 -1.87
C ASP A 190 -9.07 -9.12 -0.71
N GLY A 191 -8.78 -7.85 -0.39
CA GLY A 191 -9.42 -7.13 0.71
C GLY A 191 -8.78 -7.39 2.07
N VAL A 192 -7.57 -7.95 2.13
CA VAL A 192 -6.82 -8.10 3.38
C VAL A 192 -5.99 -6.86 3.66
N LEU A 193 -6.04 -6.35 4.90
CA LEU A 193 -5.19 -5.25 5.34
C LEU A 193 -3.77 -5.76 5.53
N GLN A 194 -2.85 -5.29 4.71
CA GLN A 194 -1.42 -5.57 4.78
C GLN A 194 -0.76 -4.49 5.62
N PHE A 195 -0.02 -4.89 6.65
CA PHE A 195 0.77 -3.99 7.50
C PHE A 195 2.21 -4.51 7.54
N ARG A 196 3.08 -3.97 6.69
CA ARG A 196 4.34 -4.62 6.29
C ARG A 196 5.53 -3.71 6.54
N ASP A 197 6.68 -4.32 6.79
CA ASP A 197 7.95 -3.64 6.60
C ASP A 197 8.10 -3.25 5.10
N PRO A 198 8.53 -2.02 4.78
CA PRO A 198 8.78 -1.60 3.39
C PRO A 198 9.69 -2.54 2.61
N THR A 199 10.62 -3.22 3.29
CA THR A 199 11.60 -4.15 2.71
C THR A 199 11.05 -5.56 2.48
N ALA A 200 9.95 -5.93 3.14
CA ALA A 200 9.32 -7.25 3.04
C ALA A 200 8.50 -7.37 1.75
N VAL A 201 9.16 -7.25 0.59
CA VAL A 201 8.56 -7.24 -0.75
C VAL A 201 7.98 -8.60 -1.15
N GLY A 202 6.97 -8.57 -2.01
CA GLY A 202 6.32 -9.76 -2.56
C GLY A 202 7.11 -10.41 -3.70
N ASP A 203 6.40 -11.18 -4.52
CA ASP A 203 6.96 -11.88 -5.68
C ASP A 203 7.64 -10.93 -6.69
N THR A 204 8.59 -11.48 -7.46
CA THR A 204 9.32 -10.73 -8.48
C THR A 204 8.80 -11.02 -9.88
N TYR A 205 8.58 -9.97 -10.68
CA TYR A 205 8.08 -10.03 -12.04
C TYR A 205 9.07 -9.39 -13.03
N GLU A 206 9.30 -10.06 -14.16
CA GLU A 206 10.04 -9.51 -15.30
C GLU A 206 9.03 -8.89 -16.28
N LEU A 207 9.08 -7.57 -16.44
CA LEU A 207 8.10 -6.85 -17.25
C LEU A 207 8.52 -6.62 -18.70
N ASP A 208 9.78 -6.89 -19.07
CA ASP A 208 10.31 -6.64 -20.42
C ASP A 208 9.43 -7.14 -21.58
N PRO A 209 8.81 -8.33 -21.51
CA PRO A 209 7.89 -8.79 -22.55
C PRO A 209 6.60 -7.97 -22.69
N TYR A 210 6.22 -7.22 -21.64
CA TYR A 210 4.92 -6.58 -21.49
C TYR A 210 4.98 -5.04 -21.58
N VAL A 211 6.16 -4.43 -21.46
CA VAL A 211 6.31 -2.97 -21.43
C VAL A 211 5.99 -2.35 -22.79
N THR A 212 4.97 -1.49 -22.82
CA THR A 212 4.59 -0.68 -23.97
C THR A 212 5.18 0.72 -23.93
N ASN A 213 5.46 1.24 -22.73
CA ASN A 213 6.16 2.51 -22.53
C ASN A 213 7.07 2.45 -21.28
N PRO A 214 8.41 2.42 -21.43
CA PRO A 214 9.34 2.54 -20.32
C PRO A 214 9.50 4.02 -19.94
N ASP A 215 8.63 4.55 -19.07
CA ASP A 215 8.77 5.91 -18.55
C ASP A 215 9.79 5.97 -17.41
N ASP A 216 10.58 7.05 -17.36
CA ASP A 216 11.55 7.35 -16.29
C ASP A 216 11.35 8.79 -15.83
N THR A 217 10.59 8.96 -14.75
CA THR A 217 10.31 10.26 -14.13
C THR A 217 11.03 10.39 -12.80
N SER A 218 11.87 11.42 -12.66
CA SER A 218 12.61 11.72 -11.43
C SER A 218 11.86 12.67 -10.49
N SER A 219 11.68 12.31 -9.21
CA SER A 219 11.10 13.17 -8.15
C SER A 219 12.16 13.81 -7.28
N ILE A 220 11.97 15.10 -6.97
CA ILE A 220 12.82 15.86 -6.03
C ILE A 220 12.62 15.43 -4.56
N MET A 221 11.51 14.77 -4.21
CA MET A 221 11.29 14.28 -2.84
C MET A 221 12.29 13.20 -2.44
N GLY A 222 12.73 12.39 -3.40
CA GLY A 222 13.74 11.36 -3.21
C GLY A 222 15.14 11.83 -2.88
N TYR A 223 15.42 13.09 -3.19
CA TYR A 223 16.73 13.71 -3.00
C TYR A 223 16.82 14.47 -1.67
N ARG A 224 15.84 14.32 -0.77
CA ARG A 224 15.90 14.91 0.57
C ARG A 224 16.97 14.18 1.39
N ASN A 225 18.12 14.83 1.56
CA ASN A 225 19.31 14.25 2.16
C ASN A 225 19.59 14.77 3.58
N LYS A 226 18.63 15.47 4.18
CA LYS A 226 18.71 15.93 5.57
C LYS A 226 17.32 15.97 6.22
N VAL A 227 17.11 15.19 7.27
CA VAL A 227 15.88 15.15 8.04
C VAL A 227 16.15 15.61 9.47
N THR A 228 15.26 16.44 10.01
CA THR A 228 15.35 16.91 11.40
C THR A 228 14.09 16.54 12.15
N VAL A 229 14.25 15.89 13.30
CA VAL A 229 13.17 15.50 14.20
C VAL A 229 13.28 16.30 15.49
N ILE A 230 12.17 16.89 15.92
CA ILE A 230 12.05 17.62 17.18
C ILE A 230 11.15 16.83 18.13
N GLY A 231 11.77 16.21 19.12
CA GLY A 231 11.12 15.56 20.26
C GLY A 231 10.92 16.47 21.46
N SER A 232 10.35 15.92 22.53
CA SER A 232 10.02 16.66 23.76
C SER A 232 10.31 15.83 25.00
N GLN A 233 11.30 16.25 25.78
CA GLN A 233 11.60 15.68 27.09
C GLN A 233 10.81 16.41 28.17
N SER A 234 10.00 15.68 28.93
CA SER A 234 9.35 16.24 30.12
C SER A 234 10.36 16.36 31.26
N LYS A 235 10.46 17.54 31.88
CA LYS A 235 11.35 17.79 33.04
C LYS A 235 10.83 17.25 34.38
N SER A 236 9.69 16.55 34.40
CA SER A 236 9.05 16.16 35.66
C SER A 236 9.42 14.75 36.10
N LEU A 237 10.32 14.64 37.08
CA LEU A 237 10.36 13.47 37.99
C LEU A 237 9.46 13.68 39.22
N TYR A 238 9.36 14.89 39.77
CA TYR A 238 8.49 15.24 40.91
C TYR A 238 8.34 16.77 41.01
N ALA A 239 7.26 17.39 40.50
CA ALA A 239 6.92 18.78 40.88
C ALA A 239 5.44 19.12 40.64
N PRO A 240 4.75 19.83 41.56
CA PRO A 240 3.33 20.18 41.47
C PRO A 240 3.03 21.44 40.63
N THR A 241 3.99 21.91 39.82
CA THR A 241 3.86 23.10 38.97
C THR A 241 4.24 22.75 37.54
N THR A 242 3.41 23.17 36.59
CA THR A 242 3.41 22.91 35.14
C THR A 242 4.73 22.32 34.61
N PRO A 243 4.75 21.07 34.11
CA PRO A 243 5.96 20.46 33.59
C PRO A 243 6.55 21.30 32.46
N GLY A 244 7.80 21.77 32.64
CA GLY A 244 8.57 22.30 31.52
C GLY A 244 8.95 21.17 30.57
N SER A 245 8.93 21.43 29.27
CA SER A 245 9.49 20.52 28.27
C SER A 245 10.73 21.12 27.64
N ASP A 246 11.81 20.35 27.56
CA ASP A 246 12.95 20.69 26.71
C ASP A 246 12.78 20.00 25.36
N SER A 247 12.98 20.77 24.29
CA SER A 247 12.99 20.19 22.94
C SER A 247 14.25 19.35 22.77
N ILE A 248 14.08 18.11 22.32
CA ILE A 248 15.18 17.26 21.87
C ILE A 248 15.26 17.35 20.35
N HIS A 249 16.46 17.47 19.80
CA HIS A 249 16.69 17.61 18.37
C HIS A 249 17.59 16.48 17.92
N ALA A 250 17.18 15.76 16.89
CA ALA A 250 18.03 14.81 16.18
C ALA A 250 17.99 15.12 14.69
N THR A 251 19.07 14.78 14.00
CA THR A 251 19.19 15.04 12.56
C THR A 251 19.90 13.85 11.92
N ALA A 252 19.25 13.29 10.91
CA ALA A 252 19.84 12.29 10.03
C ALA A 252 20.20 12.99 8.71
N GLN A 253 21.36 12.67 8.16
CA GLN A 253 21.82 13.24 6.89
C GLN A 253 22.58 12.20 6.08
N ASP A 254 22.48 12.33 4.76
CA ASP A 254 23.20 11.52 3.78
C ASP A 254 24.34 12.38 3.22
N ASP A 255 25.54 12.22 3.79
CA ASP A 255 26.70 13.06 3.47
C ASP A 255 27.15 12.88 2.00
N GLU A 256 27.05 11.66 1.45
CA GLU A 256 27.40 11.39 0.05
C GLU A 256 26.45 12.13 -0.92
N SER A 257 25.15 12.09 -0.64
CA SER A 257 24.15 12.82 -1.41
C SER A 257 24.29 14.34 -1.25
N ILE A 258 24.69 14.83 -0.07
CA ILE A 258 24.96 16.27 0.16
C ILE A 258 26.17 16.74 -0.64
N ASP A 259 27.22 15.95 -0.72
CA ASP A 259 28.42 16.29 -1.49
C ASP A 259 28.13 16.34 -3.00
N GLU A 260 27.22 15.49 -3.48
CA GLU A 260 26.82 15.45 -4.89
C GLU A 260 25.82 16.58 -5.27
N LEU A 261 24.79 16.80 -4.45
CA LEU A 261 23.61 17.61 -4.83
C LEU A 261 23.42 18.87 -3.99
N GLY A 262 24.20 19.03 -2.92
CA GLY A 262 24.00 20.08 -1.90
C GLY A 262 22.89 19.73 -0.91
N VAL A 263 22.70 20.59 0.09
CA VAL A 263 21.76 20.32 1.19
C VAL A 263 20.30 20.51 0.75
N LEU A 264 19.55 19.41 0.73
CA LEU A 264 18.12 19.34 0.45
C LEU A 264 17.37 18.86 1.70
N ALA A 265 17.04 19.80 2.59
CA ALA A 265 16.36 19.47 3.84
C ALA A 265 14.89 19.08 3.61
N ALA A 266 14.45 18.00 4.27
CA ALA A 266 13.05 17.63 4.43
C ALA A 266 12.32 18.58 5.40
N PRO A 267 10.97 18.64 5.36
CA PRO A 267 10.19 19.28 6.41
C PRO A 267 10.59 18.76 7.79
N THR A 268 10.69 19.65 8.77
CA THR A 268 11.01 19.27 10.14
C THR A 268 9.85 18.52 10.78
N ASP A 269 10.09 17.28 11.18
CA ASP A 269 9.09 16.45 11.86
C ASP A 269 9.05 16.78 13.36
N ARG A 270 7.83 16.89 13.92
CA ARG A 270 7.61 17.25 15.33
C ARG A 270 7.04 16.06 16.09
N ALA A 271 7.92 15.13 16.43
CA ALA A 271 7.60 13.92 17.15
C ALA A 271 7.58 14.12 18.68
N LEU A 272 6.53 14.76 19.21
CA LEU A 272 6.40 15.03 20.66
C LEU A 272 6.42 13.77 21.54
N HIS A 273 6.19 12.58 20.97
CA HIS A 273 6.28 11.29 21.65
C HIS A 273 7.72 10.83 21.88
N CYS A 274 8.70 11.25 21.06
CA CYS A 274 10.11 10.92 21.28
C CYS A 274 10.63 11.63 22.55
N LYS A 275 10.97 10.85 23.57
CA LYS A 275 11.38 11.35 24.90
C LYS A 275 12.88 11.35 25.14
N THR A 276 13.65 10.69 24.26
CA THR A 276 15.11 10.61 24.34
C THR A 276 15.76 11.03 23.02
N ILE A 277 17.07 11.37 23.07
CA ILE A 277 17.86 11.68 21.87
C ILE A 277 17.95 10.46 20.95
N GLU A 278 18.07 9.26 21.53
CA GLU A 278 18.17 8.02 20.76
C GLU A 278 16.88 7.73 19.98
N ASP A 279 15.70 7.93 20.60
CA ASP A 279 14.41 7.77 19.91
C ASP A 279 14.25 8.78 18.77
N CYS A 280 14.66 10.04 19.01
CA CYS A 280 14.62 11.06 17.97
C CYS A 280 15.58 10.73 16.81
N GLN A 281 16.75 10.14 17.10
CA GLN A 281 17.73 9.75 16.10
C GLN A 281 17.21 8.59 15.25
N LYS A 282 16.71 7.52 15.88
CA LYS A 282 16.08 6.39 15.17
C LYS A 282 14.97 6.85 14.23
N ARG A 283 14.13 7.77 14.69
CA ARG A 283 13.06 8.35 13.86
C ARG A 283 13.59 9.19 12.70
N ALA A 284 14.65 9.96 12.93
CA ALA A 284 15.29 10.75 11.87
C ALA A 284 15.90 9.83 10.80
N ASP A 285 16.53 8.72 11.21
CA ASP A 285 17.13 7.73 10.30
C ASP A 285 16.04 7.00 9.49
N LEU A 286 14.94 6.62 10.14
CA LEU A 286 13.77 6.01 9.51
C LEU A 286 13.14 6.94 8.46
N LEU A 287 12.93 8.21 8.81
CA LEU A 287 12.41 9.20 7.87
C LEU A 287 13.38 9.48 6.73
N LEU A 288 14.69 9.46 6.96
CA LEU A 288 15.68 9.59 5.90
C LEU A 288 15.57 8.42 4.90
N ASN A 289 15.42 7.20 5.39
CA ASN A 289 15.18 6.01 4.55
C ASN A 289 13.84 6.08 3.82
N PHE A 290 12.78 6.58 4.48
CA PHE A 290 11.50 6.85 3.83
C PHE A 290 11.65 7.83 2.67
N TYR A 291 12.43 8.91 2.81
CA TYR A 291 12.67 9.80 1.67
C TYR A 291 13.49 9.14 0.56
N LYS A 292 14.43 8.25 0.88
CA LYS A 292 15.17 7.46 -0.12
C LYS A 292 14.26 6.54 -0.95
N LEU A 293 13.12 6.10 -0.41
CA LEU A 293 12.08 5.37 -1.18
C LEU A 293 11.66 6.14 -2.44
N PHE A 294 11.68 7.47 -2.37
CA PHE A 294 11.28 8.34 -3.47
C PHE A 294 12.45 8.76 -4.38
N LYS A 295 13.68 8.29 -4.15
CA LYS A 295 14.85 8.60 -4.98
C LYS A 295 14.62 7.98 -6.36
N ASN A 296 14.59 8.84 -7.39
CA ASN A 296 14.15 8.49 -8.74
C ASN A 296 12.68 8.02 -8.86
N ALA A 297 11.82 8.33 -7.88
CA ALA A 297 10.40 7.98 -7.96
C ALA A 297 9.67 8.94 -8.91
N LEU A 298 8.68 8.56 -9.70
CA LEU A 298 7.93 7.32 -9.78
C LEU A 298 8.05 6.94 -11.25
N THR A 299 8.78 5.89 -11.60
CA THR A 299 8.75 5.45 -12.99
C THR A 299 7.36 4.90 -13.26
N LYS A 300 6.75 5.32 -14.38
CA LYS A 300 5.38 4.97 -14.74
C LYS A 300 5.32 4.03 -15.94
N PRO A 301 5.91 2.83 -15.86
CA PRO A 301 5.88 1.95 -17.01
C PRO A 301 4.44 1.55 -17.30
N LYS A 302 4.09 1.61 -18.58
CA LYS A 302 2.85 1.00 -19.07
C LYS A 302 3.14 -0.41 -19.53
N VAL A 303 2.35 -1.36 -19.05
CA VAL A 303 2.42 -2.77 -19.44
C VAL A 303 1.09 -3.25 -19.99
N ALA A 304 1.13 -4.17 -20.94
CA ALA A 304 -0.06 -4.80 -21.51
C ALA A 304 -0.11 -6.28 -21.13
N GLY A 305 -1.28 -6.77 -20.72
CA GLY A 305 -1.50 -8.19 -20.49
C GLY A 305 -1.00 -8.77 -19.16
N ILE A 306 -0.40 -7.97 -18.27
CA ILE A 306 0.02 -8.41 -16.93
C ILE A 306 -0.43 -7.40 -15.88
N ILE A 307 -0.81 -7.92 -14.70
CA ILE A 307 -1.21 -7.10 -13.54
C ILE A 307 -0.36 -7.51 -12.33
N PRO A 308 0.84 -6.93 -12.16
CA PRO A 308 1.62 -7.14 -10.95
C PRO A 308 0.85 -6.65 -9.70
N PRO A 309 0.81 -7.43 -8.61
CA PRO A 309 0.19 -7.02 -7.35
C PRO A 309 0.89 -5.81 -6.72
N LEU A 310 0.20 -5.11 -5.82
CA LEU A 310 0.84 -4.09 -4.98
C LEU A 310 1.98 -4.72 -4.15
N HIS A 311 3.05 -3.95 -3.93
CA HIS A 311 4.26 -4.34 -3.19
C HIS A 311 5.07 -5.50 -3.79
N SER A 312 4.73 -5.95 -5.01
CA SER A 312 5.55 -6.86 -5.79
C SER A 312 6.81 -6.17 -6.34
N MET A 313 7.88 -6.94 -6.51
CA MET A 313 9.09 -6.44 -7.15
C MET A 313 8.98 -6.58 -8.66
N VAL A 314 9.34 -5.54 -9.41
CA VAL A 314 9.32 -5.55 -10.88
C VAL A 314 10.67 -5.14 -11.45
N SER A 315 11.03 -5.73 -12.58
CA SER A 315 12.26 -5.40 -13.32
C SER A 315 11.96 -5.20 -14.80
N TYR A 316 12.60 -4.19 -15.41
CA TYR A 316 12.46 -3.89 -16.84
C TYR A 316 13.59 -3.00 -17.36
N SER A 317 13.80 -3.06 -18.67
CA SER A 317 14.82 -2.34 -19.41
C SER A 317 14.31 -0.95 -19.81
N VAL A 318 14.98 0.09 -19.33
CA VAL A 318 14.74 1.48 -19.71
C VAL A 318 15.78 1.91 -20.74
N SER A 319 15.31 2.49 -21.85
CA SER A 319 16.17 3.10 -22.85
C SER A 319 16.41 4.56 -22.49
N ILE A 320 17.58 4.88 -21.94
CA ILE A 320 17.99 6.26 -21.67
C ILE A 320 18.71 6.77 -22.93
N PRO A 321 18.14 7.74 -23.67
CA PRO A 321 18.85 8.35 -24.79
C PRO A 321 19.99 9.22 -24.23
N ILE A 322 21.24 8.79 -24.43
CA ILE A 322 22.43 9.57 -24.08
C ILE A 322 22.67 10.65 -25.16
N SER A 323 22.30 10.36 -26.43
CA SER A 323 22.28 11.31 -27.56
C SER A 323 21.42 10.77 -28.72
N GLU A 324 21.23 11.53 -29.81
CA GLU A 324 20.54 11.06 -31.05
C GLU A 324 21.14 9.78 -31.66
N THR A 325 22.35 9.37 -31.24
CA THR A 325 23.10 8.24 -31.78
C THR A 325 23.48 7.17 -30.76
N GLU A 326 23.25 7.39 -29.46
CA GLU A 326 23.63 6.44 -28.40
C GLU A 326 22.46 6.25 -27.42
N VAL A 327 21.94 5.02 -27.37
CA VAL A 327 20.95 4.58 -26.40
C VAL A 327 21.68 3.68 -25.41
N SER A 328 21.71 4.06 -24.12
CA SER A 328 22.07 3.10 -23.06
C SER A 328 20.82 2.45 -22.53
N SER A 329 20.81 1.13 -22.49
CA SER A 329 19.81 0.35 -21.76
C SER A 329 20.26 0.20 -20.31
N GLY A 330 19.47 0.72 -19.36
CA GLY A 330 19.59 0.41 -17.95
C GLY A 330 18.52 -0.60 -17.54
N ILE A 331 18.83 -1.53 -16.64
CA ILE A 331 17.80 -2.35 -15.99
C ILE A 331 17.30 -1.56 -14.79
N MET A 332 16.01 -1.24 -14.80
CA MET A 332 15.30 -0.68 -13.67
C MET A 332 14.73 -1.82 -12.84
N THR A 333 14.87 -1.76 -11.52
CA THR A 333 14.23 -2.67 -10.57
C THR A 333 13.62 -1.84 -9.45
N GLY A 334 12.39 -2.16 -9.05
CA GLY A 334 11.73 -1.45 -7.97
C GLY A 334 10.44 -2.13 -7.55
N THR A 335 9.82 -1.60 -6.50
CA THR A 335 8.59 -2.14 -5.92
C THR A 335 7.36 -1.42 -6.47
N VAL A 336 6.30 -2.14 -6.79
CA VAL A 336 5.02 -1.56 -7.23
C VAL A 336 4.35 -0.88 -6.04
N VAL A 337 4.29 0.45 -6.07
CA VAL A 337 3.62 1.27 -5.04
C VAL A 337 2.30 1.85 -5.53
N GLY A 338 1.95 1.65 -6.79
CA GLY A 338 0.64 1.99 -7.31
C GLY A 338 0.38 1.40 -8.67
N ARG A 339 -0.88 1.33 -9.05
CA ARG A 339 -1.33 0.73 -10.31
C ARG A 339 -2.63 1.38 -10.76
N SER A 340 -2.72 1.64 -12.06
CA SER A 340 -3.92 2.08 -12.75
C SER A 340 -4.20 1.08 -13.87
N ILE A 341 -5.24 0.28 -13.69
CA ILE A 341 -5.62 -0.82 -14.57
C ILE A 341 -6.81 -0.36 -15.40
N ASP A 342 -6.71 -0.51 -16.71
CA ASP A 342 -7.78 -0.24 -17.67
C ASP A 342 -8.02 -1.51 -18.49
N TYR A 343 -9.25 -2.03 -18.40
CA TYR A 343 -9.69 -3.15 -19.19
C TYR A 343 -10.93 -2.76 -19.99
N SER A 344 -10.85 -2.92 -21.31
CA SER A 344 -11.91 -2.55 -22.25
C SER A 344 -11.80 -3.37 -23.55
N ILE A 345 -12.55 -2.97 -24.59
CA ILE A 345 -12.44 -3.56 -25.93
C ILE A 345 -11.03 -3.46 -26.53
N ASP A 346 -10.22 -2.50 -26.08
CA ASP A 346 -8.85 -2.30 -26.54
C ASP A 346 -7.86 -3.27 -25.87
N GLY A 347 -8.31 -4.05 -24.88
CA GLY A 347 -7.51 -5.03 -24.15
C GLY A 347 -7.26 -4.61 -22.70
N LEU A 348 -6.22 -5.22 -22.11
CA LEU A 348 -5.76 -4.99 -20.75
C LEU A 348 -4.49 -4.14 -20.76
N GLU A 349 -4.57 -2.90 -20.27
CA GLU A 349 -3.43 -2.01 -20.03
C GLU A 349 -3.31 -1.73 -18.53
N THR A 350 -2.09 -1.76 -18.01
CA THR A 350 -1.78 -1.38 -16.63
C THR A 350 -0.66 -0.37 -16.61
N GLU A 351 -0.91 0.81 -16.06
CA GLU A 351 0.11 1.79 -15.72
C GLU A 351 0.56 1.53 -14.28
N LEU A 352 1.82 1.19 -14.08
CA LEU A 352 2.39 0.96 -12.77
C LEU A 352 3.04 2.24 -12.26
N THR A 353 3.11 2.37 -10.95
CA THR A 353 3.92 3.37 -10.25
C THR A 353 4.96 2.58 -9.48
N VAL A 354 6.22 2.65 -9.90
CA VAL A 354 7.30 1.84 -9.35
C VAL A 354 8.24 2.72 -8.51
N ALA A 355 8.60 2.23 -7.33
CA ALA A 355 9.54 2.85 -6.40
C ALA A 355 10.89 2.09 -6.46
N PRO A 356 11.92 2.64 -7.12
CA PRO A 356 13.26 2.05 -7.20
C PRO A 356 13.95 1.92 -5.84
N GLY A 357 13.73 2.91 -4.97
CA GLY A 357 14.53 3.15 -3.77
C GLY A 357 14.44 2.07 -2.69
N VAL A 358 13.54 1.09 -2.84
CA VAL A 358 13.45 -0.07 -1.94
C VAL A 358 14.72 -0.92 -2.00
N ALA A 359 15.38 -1.02 -3.17
CA ALA A 359 16.62 -1.78 -3.34
C ALA A 359 17.86 -1.14 -2.68
N ASP A 360 17.81 0.17 -2.42
CA ASP A 360 18.90 0.96 -1.83
C ASP A 360 18.75 1.14 -0.30
N MET A 361 17.77 0.48 0.32
CA MET A 361 17.57 0.51 1.78
C MET A 361 18.60 -0.39 2.48
N GLU A 362 19.24 0.11 3.54
CA GLU A 362 20.07 -0.74 4.40
C GLU A 362 19.18 -1.79 5.08
N GLU A 363 19.50 -3.08 4.91
CA GLU A 363 18.87 -4.18 5.65
C GLU A 363 18.97 -3.90 7.15
N TYR A 364 17.83 -3.77 7.84
CA TYR A 364 17.83 -3.92 9.28
C TYR A 364 17.42 -5.36 9.65
N ILE A 365 18.43 -6.09 10.10
CA ILE A 365 18.38 -7.51 10.48
C ILE A 365 17.56 -7.70 11.76
N GLY A 366 16.68 -8.69 11.70
CA GLY A 366 16.14 -9.42 12.84
C GLY A 366 15.69 -10.83 12.44
N ASP A 367 16.42 -11.50 11.53
CA ASP A 367 16.05 -12.79 10.93
C ASP A 367 15.75 -13.92 11.93
N GLU A 368 16.20 -13.82 13.18
CA GLU A 368 15.89 -14.81 14.22
C GLU A 368 14.48 -14.66 14.83
N GLU A 369 13.82 -13.50 14.74
CA GLU A 369 12.49 -13.27 15.35
C GLU A 369 11.33 -13.47 14.37
N ILE A 370 11.55 -13.31 13.05
CA ILE A 370 10.53 -13.49 12.01
C ILE A 370 10.21 -14.99 11.79
N ALA A 371 11.22 -15.86 11.90
CA ALA A 371 11.07 -17.30 11.70
C ALA A 371 10.23 -17.99 12.81
N ASP A 372 10.23 -17.45 14.03
CA ASP A 372 9.48 -18.02 15.16
C ASP A 372 7.98 -17.69 15.11
N PHE A 373 7.57 -16.62 14.42
CA PHE A 373 6.14 -16.29 14.26
C PHE A 373 5.48 -17.07 13.11
N ILE A 374 6.18 -17.26 11.98
CA ILE A 374 5.70 -18.10 10.86
C ILE A 374 5.43 -19.54 11.34
N LYS A 375 6.26 -20.07 12.25
CA LYS A 375 6.06 -21.38 12.86
C LYS A 375 4.88 -21.48 13.82
N THR A 376 4.38 -20.35 14.33
CA THR A 376 3.32 -20.33 15.34
C THR A 376 1.93 -20.10 14.72
N PHE A 377 1.85 -19.49 13.53
CA PHE A 377 0.58 -19.15 12.88
C PHE A 377 0.48 -19.55 11.40
N GLY A 378 1.53 -20.12 10.79
CA GLY A 378 1.59 -20.47 9.37
C GLY A 378 1.41 -21.95 9.03
N GLU A 379 1.19 -22.83 10.02
CA GLU A 379 0.88 -24.24 9.76
C GLU A 379 -0.44 -24.65 10.45
N ASP A 380 -1.37 -25.08 9.59
CA ASP A 380 -2.65 -25.77 9.80
C ASP A 380 -3.86 -24.88 10.18
N GLU A 381 -4.99 -24.90 9.45
CA GLU A 381 -5.71 -26.08 8.93
C GLU A 381 -6.23 -25.96 7.48
N GLU A 382 -6.23 -27.12 6.81
CA GLU A 382 -6.77 -27.47 5.49
C GLU A 382 -8.24 -27.11 5.21
#